data_AF-A0A069NWR9-F1
#
_entry.id   AF-A0A069NWR9-F1
#
_cell.length_a   1.000
_cell.length_b   1.000
_cell.length_c   1.000
_cell.angle_alpha   90.00
_cell.angle_beta   90.00
_cell.angle_gamma   90.00
#
_symmetry.space_group_name_H-M   'P 1'
#
loop_
_entity.id
_entity.type
_entity.pdbx_description
1 polymer ?
#
loop_
_entity_poly.entity_id
_entity_poly.type
_entity_poly.pdbx_seq_one_letter_code
_entity_poly.pdbx_strand_id
1 'polypeptide(L)'
;MIVVRCVQPGDVDALVALAKETGPGLTTFKPDREALAARIERARRTLADDAAPYEAGYFFVMEDTATGDVAGVCGIETEVGLEQPFYNYRVATVVHASKDLGVWTRMSLLNISHDLTGYAEVCSLFLSPRYRTAGVGGLLSRSRFMFIAQFKQRFPERLCAELRGHFDENGESPFWNAVGSHFYQIDFNEADYLSSHGKKSFLAELMPRYPVYLDLLPEDAQRTVGVTHRDTAPARKMLEAEGLRYENHVDIFDAGPVLECHTSDLRTVRESVLATVRIGERVAKEGEAKSLVSNTSLEDFRCGATTGAVEDGAFLLTADEAAALRVKAGDTVRVLTSQPR
;
A
#
# COMPACT_ATOMS: atom_id res chain seq x y z
N MET A 1 -16.36 10.16 14.36
CA MET A 1 -15.60 8.87 14.33
C MET A 1 -14.74 8.91 13.08
N ILE A 2 -13.52 8.39 13.12
CA ILE A 2 -12.72 8.27 11.90
C ILE A 2 -13.10 6.98 11.19
N VAL A 3 -13.46 7.08 9.91
CA VAL A 3 -13.86 5.94 9.08
C VAL A 3 -13.05 5.96 7.78
N VAL A 4 -12.60 4.79 7.36
CA VAL A 4 -12.10 4.57 6.00
C VAL A 4 -13.26 4.08 5.15
N ARG A 5 -13.52 4.76 4.03
CA ARG A 5 -14.59 4.44 3.09
C ARG A 5 -14.10 4.45 1.64
N CYS A 6 -14.84 3.81 0.74
CA CYS A 6 -14.59 4.01 -0.69
C CYS A 6 -14.68 5.49 -1.07
N VAL A 7 -13.83 5.89 -2.00
CA VAL A 7 -13.80 7.24 -2.56
C VAL A 7 -15.09 7.53 -3.34
N GLN A 8 -15.49 8.79 -3.37
CA GLN A 8 -16.64 9.31 -4.10
C GLN A 8 -16.21 10.46 -5.03
N PRO A 9 -16.98 10.76 -6.10
CA PRO A 9 -16.68 11.87 -7.02
C PRO A 9 -16.49 13.22 -6.32
N GLY A 10 -17.21 13.46 -5.22
CA GLY A 10 -17.10 14.68 -4.42
C GLY A 10 -15.78 14.83 -3.65
N ASP A 11 -14.98 13.77 -3.51
CA ASP A 11 -13.74 13.80 -2.73
C ASP A 11 -12.56 14.39 -3.51
N VAL A 12 -12.70 14.65 -4.82
CA VAL A 12 -11.57 15.04 -5.70
C VAL A 12 -10.81 16.26 -5.20
N ASP A 13 -11.51 17.30 -4.75
CA ASP A 13 -10.85 18.54 -4.31
C ASP A 13 -10.13 18.33 -2.97
N ALA A 14 -10.70 17.52 -2.07
CA ALA A 14 -10.07 17.13 -0.81
C ALA A 14 -8.83 16.26 -1.05
N LEU A 15 -8.87 15.35 -2.01
CA LEU A 15 -7.73 14.55 -2.43
C LEU A 15 -6.61 15.39 -3.05
N VAL A 16 -6.95 16.38 -3.90
CA VAL A 16 -5.95 17.32 -4.44
C VAL A 16 -5.29 18.11 -3.32
N ALA A 17 -6.06 18.59 -2.34
CA ALA A 17 -5.52 19.29 -1.18
C ALA A 17 -4.60 18.39 -0.35
N LEU A 18 -5.03 17.16 -0.07
CA LEU A 18 -4.24 16.17 0.65
C LEU A 18 -2.95 15.80 -0.10
N ALA A 19 -3.00 15.66 -1.41
CA ALA A 19 -1.85 15.32 -2.23
C ALA A 19 -0.78 16.42 -2.24
N LYS A 20 -1.14 17.69 -2.01
CA LYS A 20 -0.15 18.78 -1.85
C LYS A 20 0.67 18.67 -0.56
N GLU A 21 0.19 17.88 0.40
CA GLU A 21 0.95 17.58 1.62
C GLU A 21 1.96 16.44 1.43
N THR A 22 1.97 15.79 0.26
CA THR A 22 2.93 14.73 -0.06
C THR A 22 4.30 15.31 -0.42
N GLY A 23 5.36 14.60 -0.05
CA GLY A 23 6.70 14.86 -0.56
C GLY A 23 6.94 14.23 -1.94
N PRO A 24 8.13 14.44 -2.54
CA PRO A 24 8.54 13.74 -3.76
C PRO A 24 8.55 12.20 -3.56
N GLY A 25 8.55 11.41 -4.63
CA GLY A 25 8.71 9.95 -4.55
C GLY A 25 7.46 9.15 -4.16
N LEU A 26 6.30 9.78 -3.93
CA LEU A 26 5.01 9.09 -3.89
C LEU A 26 4.32 9.18 -5.26
N THR A 27 4.81 8.40 -6.22
CA THR A 27 4.34 8.38 -7.63
C THR A 27 2.86 8.08 -7.77
N THR A 28 2.29 7.27 -6.87
CA THR A 28 0.90 6.81 -6.94
C THR A 28 -0.12 7.81 -6.37
N PHE A 29 0.30 8.96 -5.83
CA PHE A 29 -0.62 9.97 -5.30
C PHE A 29 -0.01 11.38 -5.41
N LYS A 30 -0.37 12.09 -6.48
CA LYS A 30 0.11 13.44 -6.82
C LYS A 30 -1.05 14.44 -6.86
N PRO A 31 -0.78 15.76 -6.68
CA PRO A 31 -1.81 16.80 -6.73
C PRO A 31 -2.24 17.14 -8.16
N ASP A 32 -2.54 16.10 -8.95
CA ASP A 32 -3.10 16.21 -10.29
C ASP A 32 -4.60 15.91 -10.22
N ARG A 33 -5.41 16.95 -10.47
CA ARG A 33 -6.86 16.87 -10.37
C ARG A 33 -7.48 15.94 -11.41
N GLU A 34 -6.97 15.93 -12.64
CA GLU A 34 -7.51 15.11 -13.73
C GLU A 34 -7.18 13.64 -13.48
N ALA A 35 -5.94 13.34 -13.09
CA ALA A 35 -5.53 11.98 -12.74
C ALA A 35 -6.30 11.44 -11.51
N LEU A 36 -6.52 12.26 -10.48
CA LEU A 36 -7.32 11.87 -9.32
C LEU A 36 -8.79 11.65 -9.69
N ALA A 37 -9.39 12.51 -10.50
CA ALA A 37 -10.76 12.32 -10.98
C ALA A 37 -10.90 11.03 -11.80
N ALA A 38 -9.95 10.76 -12.71
CA ALA A 38 -9.92 9.52 -13.49
C ALA A 38 -9.78 8.28 -12.60
N ARG A 39 -8.95 8.34 -11.55
CA ARG A 39 -8.79 7.25 -10.59
C ARG A 39 -10.06 6.99 -9.77
N ILE A 40 -10.79 8.05 -9.39
CA ILE A 40 -12.08 7.91 -8.71
C ILE A 40 -13.09 7.20 -9.62
N GLU A 41 -13.17 7.60 -10.89
CA GLU A 41 -14.07 6.95 -11.85
C GLU A 41 -13.69 5.49 -12.11
N ARG A 42 -12.38 5.19 -12.18
CA ARG A 42 -11.87 3.81 -12.26
C ARG A 42 -12.30 2.97 -11.05
N ALA A 43 -12.19 3.50 -9.84
CA ALA A 43 -12.65 2.83 -8.63
C ALA A 43 -14.18 2.58 -8.66
N ARG A 44 -14.95 3.55 -9.17
CA ARG A 44 -16.40 3.41 -9.34
C ARG A 44 -16.78 2.31 -10.33
N ARG A 45 -16.10 2.25 -11.49
CA ARG A 45 -16.29 1.17 -12.48
C ARG A 45 -15.87 -0.19 -11.92
N THR A 46 -14.81 -0.24 -11.10
CA THR A 46 -14.39 -1.47 -10.42
C THR A 46 -15.46 -1.98 -9.44
N LEU A 47 -16.08 -1.07 -8.68
CA LEU A 47 -17.18 -1.42 -7.77
C LEU A 47 -18.43 -1.91 -8.50
N ALA A 48 -18.68 -1.40 -9.71
CA ALA A 48 -19.80 -1.77 -10.56
C ALA A 48 -19.54 -3.02 -11.43
N ASP A 49 -18.37 -3.65 -11.32
CA ASP A 49 -17.93 -4.76 -12.20
C ASP A 49 -17.87 -4.37 -13.70
N ASP A 50 -17.68 -3.08 -13.99
CA ASP A 50 -17.58 -2.50 -15.34
C ASP A 50 -16.12 -2.21 -15.78
N ALA A 51 -15.16 -2.33 -14.86
CA ALA A 51 -13.74 -2.07 -15.16
C ALA A 51 -13.11 -3.26 -15.88
N ALA A 52 -12.25 -3.00 -16.87
CA ALA A 52 -11.40 -4.05 -17.42
C ALA A 52 -10.38 -4.52 -16.36
N PRO A 53 -9.91 -5.79 -16.40
CA PRO A 53 -9.03 -6.32 -15.36
C PRO A 53 -7.77 -5.47 -15.10
N TYR A 54 -7.16 -4.93 -16.15
CA TYR A 54 -5.92 -4.16 -16.05
C TYR A 54 -6.07 -2.77 -15.42
N GLU A 55 -7.30 -2.25 -15.30
CA GLU A 55 -7.60 -0.98 -14.65
C GLU A 55 -8.36 -1.19 -13.33
N ALA A 56 -8.74 -2.42 -12.98
CA ALA A 56 -9.51 -2.69 -11.79
C ALA A 56 -8.72 -2.36 -10.52
N GLY A 57 -9.29 -1.48 -9.69
CA GLY A 57 -8.65 -1.04 -8.45
C GLY A 57 -9.62 -0.34 -7.51
N TYR A 58 -9.30 -0.38 -6.23
CA TYR A 58 -10.07 0.25 -5.15
C TYR A 58 -9.30 1.43 -4.59
N PHE A 59 -10.02 2.51 -4.28
CA PHE A 59 -9.44 3.72 -3.71
C PHE A 59 -10.28 4.19 -2.54
N PHE A 60 -9.63 4.50 -1.43
CA PHE A 60 -10.27 4.76 -0.16
C PHE A 60 -9.79 6.08 0.42
N VAL A 61 -10.72 6.76 1.09
CA VAL A 61 -10.43 7.95 1.89
C VAL A 61 -10.70 7.67 3.36
N MET A 62 -9.88 8.25 4.21
CA MET A 62 -10.13 8.32 5.65
C MET A 62 -10.78 9.66 5.96
N GLU A 63 -11.99 9.60 6.49
CA GLU A 63 -12.84 10.76 6.78
C GLU A 63 -13.09 10.84 8.29
N ASP A 64 -12.95 12.04 8.86
CA ASP A 64 -13.56 12.34 10.15
C ASP A 64 -15.05 12.65 9.95
N THR A 65 -15.92 11.74 10.38
CA THR A 65 -17.37 11.86 10.17
C THR A 65 -18.00 13.05 10.89
N ALA A 66 -17.31 13.66 11.85
CA ALA A 66 -17.82 14.85 12.55
C ALA A 66 -17.64 16.13 11.73
N THR A 67 -16.58 16.21 10.93
CA THR A 67 -16.19 17.42 10.18
C THR A 67 -16.32 17.26 8.67
N GLY A 68 -16.36 16.02 8.16
CA GLY A 68 -16.27 15.70 6.73
C GLY A 68 -14.84 15.83 6.18
N ASP A 69 -13.85 16.03 7.05
CA ASP A 69 -12.47 16.26 6.66
C ASP A 69 -11.78 14.96 6.22
N VAL A 70 -11.18 14.97 5.02
CA VAL A 70 -10.44 13.82 4.47
C VAL A 70 -9.00 13.87 4.99
N ALA A 71 -8.69 13.01 5.96
CA ALA A 71 -7.43 12.95 6.69
C ALA A 71 -6.34 12.11 6.00
N GLY A 72 -6.74 11.15 5.16
CA GLY A 72 -5.82 10.17 4.58
C GLY A 72 -6.41 9.44 3.40
N VAL A 73 -5.56 8.67 2.73
CA VAL A 73 -5.87 7.95 1.51
C VAL A 73 -5.10 6.64 1.45
N CYS A 74 -5.70 5.61 0.85
CA CYS A 74 -5.02 4.37 0.50
C CYS A 74 -5.69 3.70 -0.70
N GLY A 75 -4.96 2.85 -1.41
CA GLY A 75 -5.45 2.15 -2.59
C GLY A 75 -5.10 0.67 -2.60
N ILE A 76 -5.79 -0.06 -3.48
CA ILE A 76 -5.48 -1.43 -3.86
C ILE A 76 -5.64 -1.53 -5.38
N GLU A 77 -4.58 -1.86 -6.10
CA GLU A 77 -4.71 -2.32 -7.49
C GLU A 77 -4.96 -3.84 -7.46
N THR A 78 -5.93 -4.34 -8.25
CA THR A 78 -6.35 -5.75 -8.15
C THR A 78 -5.33 -6.70 -8.76
N GLU A 79 -4.81 -6.38 -9.93
CA GLU A 79 -3.76 -7.12 -10.63
C GLU A 79 -2.82 -6.15 -11.37
N VAL A 80 -1.59 -6.00 -10.88
CA VAL A 80 -0.58 -5.16 -11.53
C VAL A 80 0.01 -5.86 -12.76
N GLY A 81 0.52 -5.09 -13.71
CA GLY A 81 1.29 -5.67 -14.82
C GLY A 81 0.47 -6.13 -16.04
N LEU A 82 -0.86 -5.96 -16.03
CA LEU A 82 -1.74 -6.50 -17.08
C LEU A 82 -1.82 -5.66 -18.37
N GLU A 83 -1.72 -4.33 -18.28
CA GLU A 83 -1.67 -3.44 -19.46
C GLU A 83 -0.23 -3.10 -19.85
N GLN A 84 0.60 -2.79 -18.85
CA GLN A 84 2.03 -2.52 -18.99
C GLN A 84 2.79 -3.36 -17.97
N PRO A 85 3.98 -3.91 -18.29
CA PRO A 85 4.71 -4.74 -17.35
C PRO A 85 5.02 -3.99 -16.05
N PHE A 86 4.86 -4.67 -14.92
CA PHE A 86 5.19 -4.12 -13.61
C PHE A 86 6.68 -4.36 -13.33
N TYR A 87 7.52 -3.43 -13.79
CA TYR A 87 8.97 -3.55 -13.75
C TYR A 87 9.56 -3.38 -12.34
N ASN A 88 10.50 -4.25 -12.01
CA ASN A 88 11.29 -4.24 -10.78
C ASN A 88 12.72 -4.72 -11.12
N TYR A 89 13.66 -4.50 -10.20
CA TYR A 89 14.89 -5.28 -10.18
C TYR A 89 14.75 -6.44 -9.21
N ARG A 90 15.07 -7.65 -9.67
CA ARG A 90 15.33 -8.81 -8.82
C ARG A 90 16.81 -8.85 -8.42
N VAL A 91 17.06 -8.69 -7.12
CA VAL A 91 18.38 -8.79 -6.50
C VAL A 91 18.77 -10.27 -6.40
N ALA A 92 19.64 -10.72 -7.30
CA ALA A 92 20.11 -12.10 -7.35
C ALA A 92 21.53 -12.23 -6.80
N THR A 93 21.87 -13.40 -6.26
CA THR A 93 23.26 -13.75 -5.94
C THR A 93 23.92 -14.44 -7.13
N VAL A 94 25.12 -13.98 -7.52
CA VAL A 94 26.03 -14.69 -8.43
C VAL A 94 27.28 -15.12 -7.68
N VAL A 95 27.81 -16.30 -8.03
CA VAL A 95 29.04 -16.84 -7.46
C VAL A 95 30.07 -17.04 -8.57
N HIS A 96 31.23 -16.42 -8.41
CA HIS A 96 32.39 -16.63 -9.26
C HIS A 96 33.39 -17.50 -8.49
N ALA A 97 33.64 -18.71 -9.01
CA ALA A 97 34.57 -19.64 -8.40
C ALA A 97 35.64 -20.05 -9.43
N SER A 98 36.90 -19.83 -9.07
CA SER A 98 38.06 -20.30 -9.84
C SER A 98 38.89 -21.21 -8.94
N LYS A 99 38.89 -22.50 -9.28
CA LYS A 99 39.66 -23.52 -8.56
C LYS A 99 41.16 -23.25 -8.67
N ASP A 100 41.62 -22.87 -9.86
CA ASP A 100 43.04 -22.65 -10.15
C ASP A 100 43.62 -21.44 -9.41
N LEU A 101 42.79 -20.42 -9.20
CA LEU A 101 43.16 -19.23 -8.42
C LEU A 101 42.80 -19.35 -6.93
N GLY A 102 42.10 -20.40 -6.51
CA GLY A 102 41.54 -20.52 -5.16
C GLY A 102 40.57 -19.39 -4.81
N VAL A 103 39.95 -18.76 -5.81
CA VAL A 103 39.05 -17.62 -5.63
C VAL A 103 37.61 -18.12 -5.56
N TRP A 104 36.88 -17.65 -4.57
CA TRP A 104 35.43 -17.78 -4.47
C TRP A 104 34.87 -16.42 -4.05
N THR A 105 34.09 -15.80 -4.93
CA THR A 105 33.49 -14.49 -4.69
C THR A 105 31.99 -14.58 -4.90
N ARG A 106 31.24 -14.10 -3.92
CA ARG A 106 29.79 -13.92 -4.00
C ARG A 106 29.51 -12.45 -4.27
N MET A 107 28.71 -12.17 -5.29
CA MET A 107 28.30 -10.82 -5.66
C MET A 107 26.78 -10.78 -5.85
N SER A 108 26.23 -9.57 -5.92
CA SER A 108 24.82 -9.30 -6.15
C SER A 108 24.61 -8.71 -7.55
N LEU A 109 23.53 -9.14 -8.21
CA LEU A 109 23.11 -8.65 -9.53
C LEU A 109 21.72 -8.05 -9.43
N LEU A 110 21.50 -6.94 -10.14
CA LEU A 110 20.18 -6.38 -10.41
C LEU A 110 19.73 -6.89 -11.78
N ASN A 111 18.72 -7.75 -11.80
CA ASN A 111 18.11 -8.25 -13.03
C ASN A 111 16.77 -7.58 -13.21
N ILE A 112 16.49 -7.02 -14.39
CA ILE A 112 15.15 -6.52 -14.68
C ILE A 112 14.18 -7.70 -14.65
N SER A 113 13.08 -7.54 -13.91
CA SER A 113 12.02 -8.51 -13.76
C SER A 113 10.64 -7.88 -13.94
N HIS A 114 9.67 -8.74 -14.16
CA HIS A 114 8.23 -8.45 -14.11
C HIS A 114 7.52 -9.65 -13.45
N ASP A 115 8.21 -10.27 -12.47
CA ASP A 115 7.81 -11.51 -11.81
C ASP A 115 6.53 -11.32 -10.98
N LEU A 116 6.18 -10.07 -10.66
CA LEU A 116 5.04 -9.68 -9.83
C LEU A 116 3.76 -9.38 -10.64
N THR A 117 3.79 -9.52 -11.97
CA THR A 117 2.58 -9.37 -12.81
C THR A 117 1.47 -10.32 -12.32
N GLY A 118 0.25 -9.78 -12.18
CA GLY A 118 -0.91 -10.50 -11.66
C GLY A 118 -1.04 -10.47 -10.13
N TYR A 119 -0.14 -9.81 -9.40
CA TYR A 119 -0.31 -9.59 -7.96
C TYR A 119 -1.29 -8.45 -7.69
N ALA A 120 -2.00 -8.52 -6.56
CA ALA A 120 -2.64 -7.33 -6.01
C ALA A 120 -1.56 -6.40 -5.43
N GLU A 121 -1.76 -5.09 -5.52
CA GLU A 121 -0.83 -4.12 -4.92
C GLU A 121 -1.54 -3.23 -3.92
N VAL A 122 -1.05 -3.16 -2.68
CA VAL A 122 -1.53 -2.17 -1.70
C VAL A 122 -0.73 -0.88 -1.80
N CYS A 123 -1.32 0.15 -2.43
CA CYS A 123 -0.62 1.36 -2.83
C CYS A 123 -1.19 2.64 -2.15
N SER A 124 -0.60 3.79 -2.52
CA SER A 124 -1.10 5.15 -2.21
C SER A 124 -1.41 5.42 -0.74
N LEU A 125 -0.67 4.82 0.18
CA LEU A 125 -0.86 5.01 1.62
C LEU A 125 -0.30 6.36 2.05
N PHE A 126 -1.18 7.30 2.38
CA PHE A 126 -0.78 8.60 2.91
C PHE A 126 -1.74 9.06 4.01
N LEU A 127 -1.17 9.56 5.11
CA LEU A 127 -1.90 10.14 6.23
C LEU A 127 -1.34 11.53 6.51
N SER A 128 -2.24 12.52 6.49
CA SER A 128 -1.91 13.90 6.78
C SER A 128 -1.27 14.02 8.18
N PRO A 129 -0.21 14.83 8.34
CA PRO A 129 0.42 15.06 9.65
C PRO A 129 -0.54 15.46 10.77
N ARG A 130 -1.61 16.21 10.46
CA ARG A 130 -2.67 16.60 11.42
C ARG A 130 -3.39 15.41 12.08
N TYR A 131 -3.40 14.25 11.43
CA TYR A 131 -4.09 13.04 11.93
C TYR A 131 -3.12 11.92 12.34
N ARG A 132 -1.81 12.21 12.46
CA ARG A 132 -0.81 11.21 12.92
C ARG A 132 -0.86 11.00 14.44
N THR A 133 -2.01 10.54 14.92
CA THR A 133 -2.21 10.08 16.30
C THR A 133 -2.12 8.55 16.40
N ALA A 134 -1.95 8.04 17.61
CA ALA A 134 -1.75 6.61 17.84
C ALA A 134 -2.93 5.77 17.32
N GLY A 135 -2.65 4.88 16.36
CA GLY A 135 -3.62 3.91 15.82
C GLY A 135 -4.29 4.32 14.51
N VAL A 136 -4.33 5.61 14.15
CA VAL A 136 -5.00 6.09 12.93
C VAL A 136 -4.31 5.58 11.67
N GLY A 137 -2.98 5.66 11.60
CA GLY A 137 -2.22 5.08 10.47
C GLY A 137 -2.39 3.56 10.35
N GLY A 138 -2.55 2.87 11.49
CA GLY A 138 -2.84 1.44 11.53
C GLY A 138 -4.22 1.10 10.97
N LEU A 139 -5.24 1.88 11.32
CA LEU A 139 -6.59 1.80 10.73
C LEU A 139 -6.52 2.00 9.21
N LEU A 140 -5.86 3.07 8.74
CA LEU A 140 -5.77 3.36 7.31
C LEU A 140 -5.12 2.21 6.54
N SER A 141 -3.97 1.72 7.00
CA SER A 141 -3.25 0.64 6.32
C SER A 141 -4.05 -0.66 6.32
N ARG A 142 -4.58 -1.07 7.49
CA ARG A 142 -5.29 -2.36 7.66
C ARG A 142 -6.70 -2.39 7.11
N SER A 143 -7.34 -1.25 6.89
CA SER A 143 -8.64 -1.18 6.22
C SER A 143 -8.61 -1.88 4.85
N ARG A 144 -7.48 -1.79 4.13
CA ARG A 144 -7.25 -2.50 2.86
C ARG A 144 -7.29 -4.01 3.05
N PHE A 145 -6.68 -4.53 4.12
CA PHE A 145 -6.70 -5.96 4.42
C PHE A 145 -8.05 -6.43 4.97
N MET A 146 -8.81 -5.58 5.66
CA MET A 146 -10.20 -5.85 6.02
C MET A 146 -11.07 -5.98 4.77
N PHE A 147 -10.88 -5.09 3.78
CA PHE A 147 -11.55 -5.16 2.48
C PHE A 147 -11.18 -6.45 1.73
N ILE A 148 -9.90 -6.78 1.63
CA ILE A 148 -9.42 -8.03 1.02
C ILE A 148 -9.99 -9.26 1.74
N ALA A 149 -10.02 -9.27 3.07
CA ALA A 149 -10.60 -10.36 3.85
C ALA A 149 -12.10 -10.52 3.59
N GLN A 150 -12.81 -9.41 3.37
CA GLN A 150 -14.25 -9.42 3.13
C GLN A 150 -14.60 -9.85 1.70
N PHE A 151 -13.80 -9.46 0.71
CA PHE A 151 -14.06 -9.69 -0.71
C PHE A 151 -12.94 -10.50 -1.38
N LYS A 152 -12.46 -11.55 -0.70
CA LYS A 152 -11.28 -12.33 -1.10
C LYS A 152 -11.32 -12.83 -2.54
N GLN A 153 -12.51 -13.17 -3.05
CA GLN A 153 -12.74 -13.63 -4.42
C GLN A 153 -12.38 -12.59 -5.51
N ARG A 154 -12.21 -11.33 -5.13
CA ARG A 154 -11.86 -10.22 -6.03
C ARG A 154 -10.35 -9.96 -6.12
N PHE A 155 -9.54 -10.76 -5.43
CA PHE A 155 -8.10 -10.59 -5.36
C PHE A 155 -7.35 -11.87 -5.71
N PRO A 156 -6.18 -11.77 -6.36
CA PRO A 156 -5.29 -12.90 -6.59
C PRO A 156 -4.73 -13.50 -5.29
N GLU A 157 -4.09 -14.65 -5.41
CA GLU A 157 -3.49 -15.37 -4.27
C GLU A 157 -2.29 -14.65 -3.66
N ARG A 158 -1.67 -13.73 -4.41
CA ARG A 158 -0.48 -13.00 -4.02
C ARG A 158 -0.70 -11.50 -4.07
N LEU A 159 -0.05 -10.80 -3.15
CA LEU A 159 -0.06 -9.35 -3.10
C LEU A 159 1.33 -8.80 -2.81
N CYS A 160 1.55 -7.58 -3.24
CA CYS A 160 2.77 -6.82 -2.98
C CYS A 160 2.51 -5.39 -2.51
N ALA A 161 3.57 -4.74 -2.06
CA ALA A 161 3.61 -3.32 -1.75
C ALA A 161 4.99 -2.77 -2.15
N GLU A 162 5.04 -1.94 -3.19
CA GLU A 162 6.24 -1.18 -3.54
C GLU A 162 6.38 0.01 -2.58
N LEU A 163 7.52 0.09 -1.89
CA LEU A 163 7.77 1.11 -0.88
C LEU A 163 8.85 2.07 -1.38
N ARG A 164 8.57 3.38 -1.32
CA ARG A 164 9.53 4.44 -1.65
C ARG A 164 10.90 4.17 -1.02
N GLY A 165 11.94 4.21 -1.85
CA GLY A 165 13.33 3.98 -1.49
C GLY A 165 14.00 5.14 -0.77
N HIS A 166 15.27 4.94 -0.42
CA HIS A 166 16.04 5.92 0.34
C HIS A 166 16.38 7.16 -0.51
N PHE A 167 16.29 8.32 0.14
CA PHE A 167 16.82 9.59 -0.35
C PHE A 167 17.73 10.16 0.72
N ASP A 168 18.80 10.80 0.29
CA ASP A 168 19.78 11.43 1.17
C ASP A 168 19.24 12.75 1.79
N GLU A 169 20.09 13.43 2.54
CA GLU A 169 19.72 14.70 3.19
C GLU A 169 19.45 15.85 2.21
N ASN A 170 19.94 15.75 0.97
CA ASN A 170 19.69 16.71 -0.11
C ASN A 170 18.42 16.37 -0.90
N GLY A 171 17.78 15.24 -0.61
CA GLY A 171 16.61 14.77 -1.35
C GLY A 171 16.96 14.09 -2.68
N GLU A 172 18.20 13.62 -2.83
CA GLU A 172 18.65 12.86 -4.00
C GLU A 172 18.62 11.35 -3.72
N SER A 173 18.46 10.54 -4.76
CA SER A 173 18.56 9.09 -4.66
C SER A 173 19.96 8.62 -5.09
N PRO A 174 20.81 8.12 -4.17
CA PRO A 174 22.11 7.57 -4.53
C PRO A 174 22.01 6.44 -5.56
N PHE A 175 20.96 5.62 -5.47
CA PHE A 175 20.71 4.55 -6.43
C PHE A 175 20.38 5.09 -7.82
N TRP A 176 19.48 6.07 -7.91
CA TRP A 176 19.17 6.72 -9.19
C TRP A 176 20.41 7.29 -9.85
N ASN A 177 21.24 7.98 -9.06
CA ASN A 177 22.47 8.60 -9.55
C ASN A 177 23.46 7.56 -10.09
N ALA A 178 23.56 6.39 -9.45
CA ALA A 178 24.48 5.32 -9.85
C ALA A 178 23.96 4.39 -10.96
N VAL A 179 22.65 4.35 -11.20
CA VAL A 179 22.04 3.43 -12.18
C VAL A 179 21.22 4.21 -13.20
N GLY A 180 20.06 4.73 -12.79
CA GLY A 180 19.07 5.30 -13.71
C GLY A 180 19.59 6.50 -14.49
N SER A 181 20.30 7.42 -13.85
CA SER A 181 20.81 8.66 -14.47
C SER A 181 21.62 8.40 -15.75
N HIS A 182 22.33 7.28 -15.81
CA HIS A 182 23.17 6.88 -16.94
C HIS A 182 22.36 6.43 -18.17
N PHE A 183 21.12 5.95 -17.97
CA PHE A 183 20.24 5.48 -19.04
C PHE A 183 19.25 6.56 -19.49
N TYR A 184 18.72 7.32 -18.54
CA TYR A 184 17.60 8.21 -18.76
C TYR A 184 17.99 9.65 -19.12
N GLN A 185 19.20 10.08 -18.75
CA GLN A 185 19.69 11.45 -18.96
C GLN A 185 18.75 12.56 -18.45
N ILE A 186 17.85 12.24 -17.51
CA ILE A 186 16.96 13.15 -16.77
C ILE A 186 17.19 13.00 -15.27
N ASP A 187 16.78 14.00 -14.50
CA ASP A 187 16.83 13.90 -13.04
C ASP A 187 15.72 13.01 -12.46
N PHE A 188 15.83 12.66 -11.18
CA PHE A 188 14.86 11.80 -10.51
C PHE A 188 13.46 12.42 -10.46
N ASN A 189 13.33 13.73 -10.26
CA ASN A 189 12.04 14.38 -10.13
C ASN A 189 11.27 14.37 -11.46
N GLU A 190 11.99 14.53 -12.58
CA GLU A 190 11.43 14.38 -13.91
C GLU A 190 10.99 12.94 -14.17
N ALA A 191 11.80 11.95 -13.78
CA ALA A 191 11.42 10.53 -13.88
C ALA A 191 10.19 10.18 -13.01
N ASP A 192 10.15 10.67 -11.77
CA ASP A 192 9.04 10.51 -10.82
C ASP A 192 7.74 11.14 -11.37
N TYR A 193 7.84 12.33 -11.97
CA TYR A 193 6.72 12.99 -12.63
C TYR A 193 6.22 12.22 -13.86
N LEU A 194 7.11 11.78 -14.75
CA LEU A 194 6.73 10.98 -15.92
C LEU A 194 6.08 9.65 -15.49
N SER A 195 6.64 8.98 -14.48
CA SER A 195 6.09 7.75 -13.93
C SER A 195 4.68 7.96 -13.35
N SER A 196 4.43 9.07 -12.65
CA SER A 196 3.10 9.36 -12.09
C SER A 196 2.02 9.60 -13.15
N HIS A 197 2.40 9.91 -14.38
CA HIS A 197 1.50 10.11 -15.53
C HIS A 197 1.38 8.85 -16.40
N GLY A 198 1.70 7.67 -15.86
CA GLY A 198 1.53 6.39 -16.56
C GLY A 198 2.58 6.12 -17.65
N LYS A 199 3.70 6.85 -17.66
CA LYS A 199 4.80 6.66 -18.61
C LYS A 199 5.96 5.80 -18.06
N LYS A 200 5.72 4.99 -17.01
CA LYS A 200 6.73 4.07 -16.43
C LYS A 200 7.25 3.07 -17.48
N SER A 201 6.41 2.66 -18.45
CA SER A 201 6.80 1.80 -19.58
C SER A 201 7.79 2.45 -20.56
N PHE A 202 7.57 3.71 -20.93
CA PHE A 202 8.49 4.45 -21.81
C PHE A 202 9.87 4.56 -21.17
N LEU A 203 9.91 4.76 -19.85
CA LEU A 203 11.16 4.75 -19.13
C LEU A 203 11.81 3.33 -19.17
N ALA A 204 11.04 2.28 -18.90
CA ALA A 204 11.58 0.91 -18.92
C ALA A 204 12.28 0.49 -20.24
N GLU A 205 11.91 1.07 -21.39
CA GLU A 205 12.59 0.82 -22.68
C GLU A 205 14.08 1.22 -22.69
N LEU A 206 14.47 2.17 -21.87
CA LEU A 206 15.84 2.68 -21.77
C LEU A 206 16.71 1.88 -20.79
N MET A 207 16.12 0.94 -20.04
CA MET A 207 16.82 0.20 -19.00
C MET A 207 17.83 -0.83 -19.55
N PRO A 208 18.88 -1.18 -18.78
CA PRO A 208 19.88 -2.15 -19.22
C PRO A 208 19.27 -3.55 -19.38
N ARG A 209 19.37 -4.11 -20.59
CA ARG A 209 18.91 -5.48 -20.89
C ARG A 209 19.71 -6.57 -20.17
N TYR A 210 20.89 -6.22 -19.64
CA TYR A 210 21.79 -7.15 -18.98
C TYR A 210 21.89 -6.83 -17.48
N PRO A 211 22.21 -7.83 -16.64
CA PRO A 211 22.29 -7.63 -15.21
C PRO A 211 23.33 -6.58 -14.84
N VAL A 212 22.99 -5.71 -13.89
CA VAL A 212 23.95 -4.75 -13.31
C VAL A 212 24.57 -5.38 -12.08
N TYR A 213 25.91 -5.45 -12.04
CA TYR A 213 26.62 -5.87 -10.84
C TYR A 213 26.51 -4.80 -9.77
N LEU A 214 25.73 -5.10 -8.73
CA LEU A 214 25.49 -4.17 -7.62
C LEU A 214 26.79 -3.81 -6.90
N ASP A 215 27.66 -4.80 -6.68
CA ASP A 215 28.94 -4.63 -5.99
C ASP A 215 29.95 -3.76 -6.78
N LEU A 216 29.68 -3.43 -8.04
CA LEU A 216 30.49 -2.49 -8.84
C LEU A 216 29.98 -1.04 -8.75
N LEU A 217 28.80 -0.82 -8.16
CA LEU A 217 28.26 0.52 -7.95
C LEU A 217 28.99 1.24 -6.79
N PRO A 218 28.91 2.57 -6.71
CA PRO A 218 29.33 3.32 -5.53
C PRO A 218 28.73 2.76 -4.21
N GLU A 219 29.52 2.76 -3.13
CA GLU A 219 29.10 2.14 -1.85
C GLU A 219 27.82 2.75 -1.26
N ASP A 220 27.60 4.04 -1.46
CA ASP A 220 26.39 4.73 -1.02
C ASP A 220 25.14 4.21 -1.75
N ALA A 221 25.21 3.99 -3.06
CA ALA A 221 24.14 3.37 -3.85
C ALA A 221 23.90 1.90 -3.46
N GLN A 222 24.97 1.15 -3.14
CA GLN A 222 24.81 -0.24 -2.66
C GLN A 222 24.01 -0.31 -1.36
N ARG A 223 24.26 0.62 -0.44
CA ARG A 223 23.62 0.66 0.89
C ARG A 223 22.14 1.06 0.84
N THR A 224 21.64 1.61 -0.25
CA THR A 224 20.23 2.02 -0.37
C THR A 224 19.32 0.91 -0.91
N VAL A 225 19.86 -0.15 -1.50
CA VAL A 225 19.06 -1.23 -2.09
C VAL A 225 18.23 -1.95 -1.03
N GLY A 226 16.91 -1.96 -1.22
CA GLY A 226 15.94 -2.55 -0.28
C GLY A 226 15.73 -1.71 1.00
N VAL A 227 16.26 -0.48 1.04
CA VAL A 227 16.09 0.46 2.15
C VAL A 227 14.98 1.45 1.82
N THR A 228 14.00 1.55 2.72
CA THR A 228 12.88 2.49 2.56
C THR A 228 13.27 3.91 2.96
N HIS A 229 12.60 4.90 2.38
CA HIS A 229 12.61 6.28 2.86
C HIS A 229 12.26 6.36 4.36
N ARG A 230 12.82 7.35 5.06
CA ARG A 230 12.57 7.57 6.51
C ARG A 230 11.07 7.65 6.82
N ASP A 231 10.33 8.41 6.01
CA ASP A 231 8.89 8.62 6.21
C ASP A 231 8.05 7.39 5.82
N THR A 232 8.64 6.43 5.09
CA THR A 232 8.00 5.17 4.69
C THR A 232 8.30 4.03 5.69
N ALA A 233 9.34 4.15 6.52
CA ALA A 233 9.71 3.14 7.50
C ALA A 233 8.57 2.71 8.46
N PRO A 234 7.66 3.60 8.92
CA PRO A 234 6.49 3.18 9.69
C PRO A 234 5.52 2.30 8.88
N ALA A 235 5.32 2.59 7.60
CA ALA A 235 4.48 1.79 6.72
C ALA A 235 5.06 0.38 6.51
N ARG A 236 6.39 0.29 6.28
CA ARG A 236 7.10 -1.00 6.20
C ARG A 236 6.81 -1.88 7.42
N LYS A 237 7.00 -1.34 8.63
CA LYS A 237 6.74 -2.07 9.88
C LYS A 237 5.29 -2.54 10.00
N MET A 238 4.33 -1.74 9.56
CA MET A 238 2.91 -2.14 9.56
C MET A 238 2.64 -3.30 8.61
N LEU A 239 3.26 -3.31 7.43
CA LEU A 239 3.13 -4.38 6.44
C LEU A 239 3.85 -5.66 6.89
N GLU A 240 5.03 -5.55 7.47
CA GLU A 240 5.77 -6.70 8.03
C GLU A 240 5.00 -7.33 9.20
N ALA A 241 4.39 -6.51 10.07
CA ALA A 241 3.53 -6.98 11.15
C ALA A 241 2.21 -7.61 10.66
N GLU A 242 1.82 -7.33 9.42
CA GLU A 242 0.67 -7.95 8.77
C GLU A 242 1.03 -9.32 8.17
N GLY A 243 2.28 -9.51 7.75
CA GLY A 243 2.78 -10.76 7.19
C GLY A 243 3.58 -10.59 5.90
N LEU A 244 3.69 -9.38 5.36
CA LEU A 244 4.49 -9.11 4.16
C LEU A 244 5.99 -9.22 4.46
N ARG A 245 6.78 -9.64 3.47
CA ARG A 245 8.24 -9.81 3.60
C ARG A 245 8.95 -9.30 2.37
N TYR A 246 10.19 -8.86 2.55
CA TYR A 246 11.05 -8.51 1.43
C TYR A 246 11.56 -9.79 0.76
N GLU A 247 11.24 -9.95 -0.53
CA GLU A 247 11.56 -11.16 -1.31
C GLU A 247 12.52 -10.85 -2.49
N ASN A 248 13.43 -9.89 -2.28
CA ASN A 248 14.50 -9.50 -3.21
C ASN A 248 14.05 -8.74 -4.47
N HIS A 249 12.87 -8.13 -4.45
CA HIS A 249 12.44 -7.18 -5.48
C HIS A 249 12.58 -5.75 -5.00
N VAL A 250 13.14 -4.88 -5.83
CA VAL A 250 13.26 -3.44 -5.56
C VAL A 250 12.76 -2.62 -6.74
N ASP A 251 12.27 -1.40 -6.48
CA ASP A 251 11.88 -0.46 -7.52
C ASP A 251 13.08 -0.10 -8.42
N ILE A 252 12.78 0.15 -9.69
CA ILE A 252 13.78 0.40 -10.73
C ILE A 252 14.39 1.81 -10.68
N PHE A 253 13.76 2.76 -9.97
CA PHE A 253 14.20 4.14 -9.87
C PHE A 253 14.97 4.41 -8.58
N ASP A 254 14.41 4.02 -7.43
CA ASP A 254 14.97 4.39 -6.12
C ASP A 254 15.46 3.19 -5.28
N ALA A 255 15.37 1.97 -5.82
CA ALA A 255 15.68 0.71 -5.15
C ALA A 255 14.95 0.49 -3.82
N GLY A 256 13.80 1.14 -3.65
CA GLY A 256 12.88 0.87 -2.56
C GLY A 256 12.39 -0.57 -2.58
N PRO A 257 12.24 -1.23 -1.42
CA PRO A 257 11.87 -2.64 -1.38
C PRO A 257 10.41 -2.84 -1.80
N VAL A 258 10.17 -3.92 -2.54
CA VAL A 258 8.85 -4.49 -2.72
C VAL A 258 8.65 -5.58 -1.67
N LEU A 259 7.62 -5.44 -0.85
CA LEU A 259 7.23 -6.49 0.09
C LEU A 259 6.13 -7.35 -0.53
N GLU A 260 6.15 -8.66 -0.28
CA GLU A 260 5.23 -9.64 -0.85
C GLU A 260 4.62 -10.52 0.25
N CYS A 261 3.43 -11.04 0.01
CA CYS A 261 2.90 -12.21 0.73
C CYS A 261 1.81 -12.94 -0.07
N HIS A 262 1.47 -14.15 0.39
CA HIS A 262 0.20 -14.76 0.00
C HIS A 262 -0.95 -14.06 0.73
N THR A 263 -2.05 -13.81 0.03
CA THR A 263 -3.26 -13.18 0.58
C THR A 263 -3.82 -13.96 1.78
N SER A 264 -3.68 -15.29 1.78
CA SER A 264 -4.05 -16.15 2.93
C SER A 264 -3.18 -15.95 4.17
N ASP A 265 -1.98 -15.40 4.01
CA ASP A 265 -1.01 -15.20 5.08
C ASP A 265 -1.08 -13.80 5.69
N LEU A 266 -1.98 -12.95 5.21
CA LEU A 266 -2.29 -11.70 5.90
C LEU A 266 -2.93 -12.01 7.26
N ARG A 267 -2.38 -11.40 8.30
CA ARG A 267 -2.90 -11.50 9.67
C ARG A 267 -4.39 -11.16 9.73
N THR A 268 -4.80 -10.06 9.11
CA THR A 268 -6.19 -9.60 9.06
C THR A 268 -7.08 -10.62 8.36
N VAL A 269 -6.60 -11.26 7.29
CA VAL A 269 -7.37 -12.31 6.59
C VAL A 269 -7.56 -13.54 7.47
N ARG A 270 -6.53 -13.96 8.21
CA ARG A 270 -6.61 -15.13 9.10
C ARG A 270 -7.38 -14.90 10.39
N GLU A 271 -7.20 -13.73 10.99
CA GLU A 271 -7.65 -13.44 12.36
C GLU A 271 -8.96 -12.67 12.41
N SER A 272 -9.38 -12.00 11.32
CA SER A 272 -10.67 -11.32 11.32
C SER A 272 -11.84 -12.31 11.20
N VAL A 273 -12.90 -12.05 11.95
CA VAL A 273 -14.08 -12.90 12.01
C VAL A 273 -15.34 -12.11 11.65
N LEU A 274 -16.38 -12.80 11.19
CA LEU A 274 -17.70 -12.21 11.04
C LEU A 274 -18.45 -12.27 12.37
N ALA A 275 -19.14 -11.19 12.71
CA ALA A 275 -19.94 -11.09 13.93
C ALA A 275 -21.27 -10.36 13.65
N THR A 276 -22.29 -10.71 14.43
CA THR A 276 -23.60 -10.04 14.38
C THR A 276 -23.55 -8.74 15.18
N VAL A 277 -24.07 -7.65 14.60
CA VAL A 277 -24.12 -6.35 15.26
C VAL A 277 -25.15 -6.37 16.39
N ARG A 278 -24.72 -6.00 17.60
CA ARG A 278 -25.58 -5.56 18.71
C ARG A 278 -25.38 -4.07 18.89
N ILE A 279 -26.47 -3.31 19.04
CA ILE A 279 -26.39 -1.88 19.32
C ILE A 279 -26.80 -1.64 20.77
N GLY A 280 -25.96 -0.92 21.52
CA GLY A 280 -26.23 -0.59 22.91
C GLY A 280 -25.23 0.40 23.48
N GLU A 281 -25.37 0.70 24.77
CA GLU A 281 -24.42 1.54 25.48
C GLU A 281 -23.16 0.73 25.79
N ARG A 282 -21.98 1.32 25.51
CA ARG A 282 -20.70 0.75 25.93
C ARG A 282 -20.22 1.46 27.18
N VAL A 283 -20.09 0.71 28.27
CA VAL A 283 -19.42 1.20 29.48
C VAL A 283 -17.92 1.07 29.26
N ALA A 284 -17.21 2.19 29.17
CA ALA A 284 -15.77 2.20 29.00
C ALA A 284 -15.10 1.43 30.15
N LYS A 285 -14.37 0.36 29.82
CA LYS A 285 -13.56 -0.41 30.76
C LYS A 285 -12.09 -0.16 30.46
N GLU A 286 -11.28 0.08 31.49
CA GLU A 286 -9.83 0.10 31.34
C GLU A 286 -9.34 -1.27 30.81
N GLY A 287 -8.43 -1.24 29.84
CA GLY A 287 -7.86 -2.44 29.22
C GLY A 287 -8.75 -3.13 28.16
N GLU A 288 -9.86 -2.52 27.75
CA GLU A 288 -10.69 -3.08 26.68
C GLU A 288 -9.91 -3.24 25.37
N ALA A 289 -10.11 -4.39 24.71
CA ALA A 289 -9.43 -4.70 23.45
C ALA A 289 -9.80 -3.67 22.37
N LYS A 290 -8.83 -3.30 21.53
CA LYS A 290 -9.07 -2.43 20.37
C LYS A 290 -9.41 -3.29 19.16
N SER A 291 -10.47 -2.95 18.45
CA SER A 291 -10.90 -3.68 17.26
C SER A 291 -10.98 -2.77 16.04
N LEU A 292 -10.59 -3.32 14.89
CA LEU A 292 -11.01 -2.78 13.59
C LEU A 292 -12.30 -3.48 13.19
N VAL A 293 -13.29 -2.69 12.77
CA VAL A 293 -14.60 -3.20 12.38
C VAL A 293 -14.94 -2.64 11.02
N SER A 294 -15.27 -3.51 10.08
CA SER A 294 -15.83 -3.12 8.80
C SER A 294 -17.24 -3.64 8.62
N ASN A 295 -18.05 -2.90 7.86
CA ASN A 295 -19.27 -3.48 7.30
C ASN A 295 -18.91 -4.52 6.21
N THR A 296 -19.95 -5.14 5.65
CA THR A 296 -19.82 -6.19 4.62
C THR A 296 -20.28 -5.72 3.23
N SER A 297 -20.60 -4.43 3.09
CA SER A 297 -21.05 -3.82 1.84
C SER A 297 -19.87 -3.52 0.92
N LEU A 298 -19.97 -3.93 -0.35
CA LEU A 298 -18.96 -3.60 -1.36
C LEU A 298 -19.08 -2.14 -1.80
N GLU A 299 -20.27 -1.72 -2.23
CA GLU A 299 -20.54 -0.38 -2.79
C GLU A 299 -20.32 0.75 -1.78
N ASP A 300 -20.55 0.47 -0.50
CA ASP A 300 -20.45 1.43 0.59
C ASP A 300 -19.64 0.85 1.74
N PHE A 301 -18.48 0.28 1.38
CA PHE A 301 -17.54 -0.26 2.35
C PHE A 301 -17.14 0.82 3.36
N ARG A 302 -17.19 0.46 4.64
CA ARG A 302 -16.73 1.31 5.76
C ARG A 302 -15.95 0.48 6.75
N CYS A 303 -14.82 1.02 7.20
CA CYS A 303 -13.98 0.42 8.23
C CYS A 303 -13.59 1.48 9.27
N GLY A 304 -13.74 1.16 10.55
CA GLY A 304 -13.38 2.05 11.64
C GLY A 304 -12.65 1.33 12.76
N ALA A 305 -12.09 2.11 13.69
CA ALA A 305 -11.50 1.59 14.91
C ALA A 305 -12.44 1.86 16.09
N THR A 306 -12.65 0.86 16.93
CA THR A 306 -13.51 0.92 18.12
C THR A 306 -12.92 0.03 19.23
N THR A 307 -13.55 0.02 20.40
CA THR A 307 -13.19 -0.87 21.52
C THR A 307 -14.19 -2.01 21.64
N GLY A 308 -13.74 -3.11 22.22
CA GLY A 308 -14.53 -4.33 22.40
C GLY A 308 -13.93 -5.51 21.63
N ALA A 309 -14.46 -6.69 21.94
CA ALA A 309 -14.15 -7.95 21.29
C ALA A 309 -15.45 -8.63 20.85
N VAL A 310 -15.33 -9.65 20.00
CA VAL A 310 -16.48 -10.49 19.66
C VAL A 310 -16.83 -11.39 20.84
N GLU A 311 -18.07 -11.35 21.29
CA GLU A 311 -18.61 -12.16 22.39
C GLU A 311 -19.83 -12.94 21.88
N ASP A 312 -19.82 -14.26 22.00
CA ASP A 312 -20.90 -15.16 21.55
C ASP A 312 -21.33 -14.91 20.08
N GLY A 313 -20.36 -14.65 19.19
CA GLY A 313 -20.59 -14.38 17.77
C GLY A 313 -21.18 -13.00 17.47
N ALA A 314 -21.26 -12.11 18.46
CA ALA A 314 -21.76 -10.76 18.32
C ALA A 314 -20.70 -9.70 18.66
N PHE A 315 -20.82 -8.52 18.07
CA PHE A 315 -20.00 -7.36 18.39
C PHE A 315 -20.90 -6.20 18.80
N LEU A 316 -20.65 -5.63 19.97
CA LEU A 316 -21.37 -4.47 20.48
C LEU A 316 -20.84 -3.20 19.81
N LEU A 317 -21.73 -2.40 19.20
CA LEU A 317 -21.47 -1.05 18.71
C LEU A 317 -22.33 -0.05 19.46
N THR A 318 -21.81 1.16 19.66
CA THR A 318 -22.67 2.29 20.05
C THR A 318 -23.54 2.71 18.87
N ALA A 319 -24.59 3.49 19.13
CA ALA A 319 -25.46 4.03 18.07
C ALA A 319 -24.65 4.87 17.05
N ASP A 320 -23.71 5.69 17.52
CA ASP A 320 -22.86 6.52 16.68
C ASP A 320 -21.90 5.70 15.82
N GLU A 321 -21.31 4.64 16.37
CA GLU A 321 -20.43 3.72 15.63
C GLU A 321 -21.20 2.95 14.55
N ALA A 322 -22.39 2.44 14.90
CA ALA A 322 -23.26 1.76 13.96
C ALA A 322 -23.71 2.69 12.82
N ALA A 323 -24.06 3.94 13.14
CA ALA A 323 -24.37 4.96 12.14
C ALA A 323 -23.17 5.29 11.24
N ALA A 324 -21.98 5.45 11.81
CA ALA A 324 -20.75 5.74 11.06
C ALA A 324 -20.33 4.58 10.14
N LEU A 325 -20.54 3.32 10.55
CA LEU A 325 -20.30 2.13 9.74
C LEU A 325 -21.46 1.76 8.81
N ARG A 326 -22.59 2.47 8.94
CA ARG A 326 -23.85 2.23 8.21
C ARG A 326 -24.39 0.80 8.37
N VAL A 327 -24.45 0.35 9.62
CA VAL A 327 -24.99 -0.95 10.01
C VAL A 327 -26.11 -0.79 11.04
N LYS A 328 -27.02 -1.76 11.07
CA LYS A 328 -28.13 -1.87 12.02
C LYS A 328 -27.94 -3.09 12.91
N ALA A 329 -28.70 -3.15 14.00
CA ALA A 329 -28.74 -4.34 14.84
C ALA A 329 -29.18 -5.56 14.00
N GLY A 330 -28.45 -6.67 14.13
CA GLY A 330 -28.66 -7.88 13.33
C GLY A 330 -27.87 -7.94 12.02
N ASP A 331 -27.27 -6.84 11.56
CA ASP A 331 -26.38 -6.87 10.40
C ASP A 331 -25.09 -7.63 10.73
N THR A 332 -24.34 -8.02 9.69
CA THR A 332 -23.03 -8.66 9.85
C THR A 332 -21.90 -7.66 9.63
N VAL A 333 -20.91 -7.67 10.52
CA VAL A 333 -19.66 -6.93 10.42
C VAL A 333 -18.47 -7.90 10.44
N ARG A 334 -17.35 -7.47 9.86
CA ARG A 334 -16.06 -8.14 10.02
C ARG A 334 -15.26 -7.43 11.10
N VAL A 335 -14.67 -8.19 12.02
CA VAL A 335 -13.97 -7.68 13.19
C VAL A 335 -12.57 -8.27 13.26
N LEU A 336 -11.56 -7.42 13.38
CA LEU A 336 -10.20 -7.80 13.77
C LEU A 336 -9.91 -7.23 15.16
N THR A 337 -9.88 -8.10 16.17
CA THR A 337 -9.56 -7.70 17.54
C THR A 337 -8.05 -7.75 17.78
N SER A 338 -7.49 -6.63 18.23
CA SER A 338 -6.13 -6.60 18.77
C SER A 338 -6.14 -7.16 20.18
N GLN A 339 -5.22 -8.09 20.47
CA GLN A 339 -4.98 -8.56 21.84
C GLN A 339 -4.67 -7.35 22.75
N PRO A 340 -5.19 -7.31 23.99
CA PRO A 340 -4.79 -6.31 24.97
C PRO A 340 -3.26 -6.36 25.12
N ARG A 341 -2.61 -5.19 25.10
CA ARG A 341 -1.16 -5.10 25.35
C ARG A 341 -0.87 -5.16 26.83
#